data_AF-A0A1A6HYZ8-F1
#
_entry.id   AF-A0A1A6HYZ8-F1
#
_cell.length_a   1.000
_cell.length_b   1.000
_cell.length_c   1.000
_cell.angle_alpha   90.00
_cell.angle_beta   90.00
_cell.angle_gamma   90.00
#
_symmetry.space_group_name_H-M   'P 1'
#
loop_
_entity.id
_entity.type
_entity.pdbx_description
1 polymer ?
#
loop_
_entity_poly.entity_id
_entity_poly.type
_entity_poly.pdbx_seq_one_letter_code
_entity_poly.pdbx_strand_id
1 'polypeptide(L)' 'AEAVDGAHLMQILWHDGAESLYPAVWLRDNCQCSECYLHSAKARKLLLEALDVNIRIKDLTFDREK' A
#
# COMPACT_ATOMS: atom_id res chain seq x y z
N ALA A 1 -0.61 -11.59 -4.29
CA ALA A 1 -1.36 -10.50 -3.66
C ALA A 1 -2.62 -10.21 -4.46
N GLU A 2 -3.69 -9.80 -3.79
CA GLU A 2 -4.97 -9.45 -4.42
C GLU A 2 -5.64 -8.30 -3.67
N ALA A 3 -6.48 -7.55 -4.38
CA ALA A 3 -7.29 -6.49 -3.78
C ALA A 3 -8.65 -7.08 -3.35
N VAL A 4 -8.99 -6.92 -2.08
CA VAL A 4 -10.21 -7.46 -1.45
C VAL A 4 -11.00 -6.34 -0.79
N ASP A 5 -12.19 -6.64 -0.26
CA ASP A 5 -13.08 -5.69 0.43
C ASP A 5 -13.35 -4.42 -0.38
N GLY A 6 -13.91 -4.57 -1.58
CA GLY A 6 -14.16 -3.44 -2.49
C GLY A 6 -12.89 -2.69 -2.91
N ALA A 7 -11.73 -3.38 -2.88
CA ALA A 7 -10.38 -2.86 -3.12
C ALA A 7 -9.85 -1.88 -2.05
N HIS A 8 -10.40 -1.92 -0.83
CA HIS A 8 -9.87 -1.18 0.32
C HIS A 8 -8.79 -1.93 1.09
N LEU A 9 -8.57 -3.21 0.81
CA LEU A 9 -7.53 -4.03 1.41
C LEU A 9 -6.69 -4.73 0.34
N MET A 10 -5.39 -4.81 0.56
CA MET A 10 -4.50 -5.72 -0.15
C MET A 10 -4.25 -6.95 0.74
N GLN A 11 -4.53 -8.13 0.22
CA GLN A 11 -4.15 -9.39 0.85
C GLN A 11 -2.88 -9.94 0.22
N ILE A 12 -1.95 -10.39 1.05
CA ILE A 12 -0.79 -11.19 0.65
C ILE A 12 -0.90 -12.55 1.33
N LEU A 13 -0.83 -13.61 0.52
CA LEU A 13 -0.57 -14.98 0.97
C LEU A 13 0.91 -15.26 0.74
N TRP A 14 1.64 -15.52 1.82
CA TRP A 14 3.07 -15.79 1.81
C TRP A 14 3.35 -17.28 1.55
N HIS A 15 4.58 -17.62 1.16
CA HIS A 15 4.96 -19.00 0.83
C HIS A 15 4.86 -19.99 2.01
N ASP A 16 4.95 -19.48 3.24
CA ASP A 16 4.76 -20.27 4.47
C ASP A 16 3.28 -20.47 4.82
N GLY A 17 2.36 -19.95 3.99
CA GLY A 17 0.92 -20.01 4.19
C GLY A 17 0.39 -18.92 5.12
N ALA A 18 1.24 -18.04 5.66
CA ALA A 18 0.78 -16.90 6.43
C ALA A 18 0.03 -15.91 5.54
N GLU A 19 -0.94 -15.22 6.12
CA GLU A 19 -1.70 -14.17 5.46
C GLU A 19 -1.45 -12.82 6.11
N SER A 20 -1.44 -11.76 5.30
CA SER A 20 -1.35 -10.40 5.77
C SER A 20 -2.28 -9.48 5.00
N LEU A 21 -2.92 -8.57 5.72
CA LEU A 21 -3.86 -7.59 5.19
C LEU A 21 -3.31 -6.18 5.37
N TYR A 22 -3.30 -5.39 4.30
CA TYR A 22 -2.82 -4.02 4.30
C TYR A 22 -3.90 -3.09 3.75
N PRO A 23 -4.43 -2.15 4.56
CA PRO A 23 -5.38 -1.18 4.07
C PRO A 23 -4.82 -0.29 2.96
N ALA A 24 -5.61 -0.04 1.92
CA ALA A 24 -5.25 0.80 0.78
C ALA A 24 -4.86 2.21 1.22
N VAL A 25 -5.60 2.78 2.19
CA VAL A 25 -5.30 4.07 2.81
C VAL A 25 -3.93 4.07 3.49
N TRP A 26 -3.57 3.00 4.19
CA TRP A 26 -2.26 2.88 4.85
C TRP A 26 -1.12 2.73 3.83
N LEU A 27 -1.33 1.92 2.80
CA LEU A 27 -0.35 1.76 1.71
C LEU A 27 -0.10 3.11 1.00
N ARG A 28 -1.15 3.88 0.76
CA ARG A 28 -1.03 5.22 0.15
C ARG A 28 -0.32 6.20 1.06
N ASP A 29 -0.66 6.21 2.35
CA ASP A 29 -0.01 7.07 3.34
C ASP A 29 1.50 6.78 3.47
N ASN A 30 1.88 5.50 3.32
CA ASN A 30 3.27 5.04 3.46
C ASN A 30 4.00 4.82 2.12
N CYS A 31 3.52 5.44 1.03
CA CYS A 31 4.14 5.34 -0.28
C CYS A 31 5.61 5.79 -0.25
N GLN A 32 6.52 4.96 -0.79
CA GLN A 32 7.98 5.17 -0.73
C GLN A 32 8.57 5.96 -1.92
N CYS A 33 7.74 6.53 -2.80
CA CYS A 33 8.25 7.35 -3.91
C CYS A 33 8.81 8.69 -3.41
N SER A 34 9.64 9.36 -4.23
CA SER A 34 10.26 10.65 -3.91
C SER A 34 9.26 11.77 -3.58
N GLU A 35 8.05 11.68 -4.13
CA GLU A 35 7.01 12.68 -3.91
C GLU A 35 6.37 12.52 -2.52
N CYS A 36 6.21 11.29 -2.05
CA CYS A 36 5.52 10.99 -0.80
C CYS A 36 6.46 10.82 0.40
N TYR A 37 7.74 10.49 0.17
CA TYR A 37 8.70 10.17 1.22
C TYR A 37 10.07 10.82 0.97
N LEU A 38 10.63 11.45 2.01
CA LEU A 38 11.96 12.03 2.00
C LEU A 38 12.96 11.01 2.55
N HIS A 39 13.63 10.29 1.65
CA HIS A 39 14.57 9.20 1.99
C HIS A 39 15.73 9.65 2.89
N SER A 40 16.29 10.84 2.67
CA SER A 40 17.41 11.35 3.48
C SER A 40 17.05 11.57 4.95
N ALA A 41 15.79 11.93 5.22
CA ALA A 41 15.28 12.17 6.58
C ALA A 41 14.53 10.96 7.15
N LYS A 42 14.29 9.91 6.34
CA LYS A 42 13.39 8.80 6.67
C LYS A 42 12.03 9.29 7.19
N ALA A 43 11.44 10.25 6.47
CA ALA A 43 10.22 10.93 6.90
C ALA A 43 9.20 11.05 5.77
N ARG A 44 7.92 10.95 6.13
CA ARG A 44 6.78 11.17 5.23
C ARG A 44 6.70 12.65 4.83
N LYS A 45 6.56 12.92 3.54
CA LYS A 45 6.23 14.24 2.96
C LYS A 45 4.73 14.41 2.73
N LEU A 46 4.00 13.30 2.55
CA LEU A 46 2.56 13.33 2.31
C LEU A 46 1.82 13.99 3.46
N LEU A 47 1.04 15.02 3.13
CA LEU A 47 0.14 15.71 4.04
C LEU A 47 -1.19 14.96 4.13
N LEU A 48 -1.87 15.05 5.28
CA LEU A 48 -3.14 14.37 5.50
C LEU A 48 -4.22 14.88 4.53
N GLU A 49 -4.18 16.16 4.17
CA GLU A 49 -5.08 16.81 3.22
C GLU A 49 -4.99 16.23 1.80
N ALA A 50 -3.87 15.59 1.46
CA ALA A 50 -3.65 14.95 0.16
C ALA A 50 -4.05 13.46 0.15
N LEU A 51 -4.48 12.92 1.30
CA LEU A 51 -4.87 11.52 1.44
C LEU A 51 -6.39 11.39 1.38
N ASP A 52 -6.89 10.74 0.32
CA ASP A 52 -8.26 10.24 0.32
C ASP A 52 -8.35 9.04 1.28
N VAL A 53 -9.05 9.21 2.39
CA VAL A 53 -9.24 8.15 3.40
C VAL A 53 -10.07 6.97 2.90
N ASN A 54 -10.83 7.16 1.81
CA ASN A 54 -11.62 6.12 1.15
C ASN A 54 -10.94 5.61 -0.14
N ILE A 55 -9.64 5.85 -0.31
CA ILE A 55 -8.90 5.40 -1.50
C ILE A 55 -9.01 3.89 -1.69
N ARG A 56 -9.03 3.48 -2.96
CA ARG A 56 -9.09 2.08 -3.40
C ARG A 56 -7.88 1.75 -4.27
N ILE A 57 -7.45 0.51 -4.21
CA ILE A 57 -6.43 -0.01 -5.13
C ILE A 57 -7.06 -0.09 -6.51
N LYS A 58 -6.47 0.63 -7.48
CA LYS A 58 -6.96 0.61 -8.87
C LYS A 58 -6.46 -0.63 -9.61
N ASP A 59 -5.14 -0.85 -9.56
CA ASP A 59 -4.45 -1.93 -10.24
C ASP A 59 -3.38 -2.49 -9.30
N LEU A 60 -3.15 -3.80 -9.38
CA LEU A 60 -2.14 -4.48 -8.58
C LEU A 60 -1.41 -5.49 -9.46
N THR A 61 -0.09 -5.37 -9.50
CA THR A 61 0.81 -6.30 -10.20
C THR A 61 1.95 -6.67 -9.27
N PHE A 62 2.31 -7.95 -9.25
CA PHE A 62 3.44 -8.47 -8.48
C PHE A 62 4.09 -9.60 -9.27
N ASP A 63 5.39 -9.74 -9.09
CA ASP A 63 6.12 -10.89 -9.60
C ASP A 63 5.74 -12.13 -8.77
N ARG A 64 5.36 -13.22 -9.43
CA ARG A 64 4.98 -14.48 -8.78
C ARG A 64 6.17 -15.43 -8.60
N GLU A 65 7.31 -15.12 -9.24
CA GLU A 65 8.52 -15.95 -9.28
C GLU A 65 9.52 -15.57 -8.18
N LYS A 66 9.20 -14.59 -7.33
CA LYS A 66 9.97 -14.16 -6.16
C LYS A 66 9.10 -14.14 -4.91
#